data_AF-A0A1M5C3E9-F1
#
_entry.id   AF-A0A1M5C3E9-F1
#
_cell.length_a   1.000
_cell.length_b   1.000
_cell.length_c   1.000
_cell.angle_alpha   90.00
_cell.angle_beta   90.00
_cell.angle_gamma   90.00
#
_symmetry.space_group_name_H-M   'P 1'
#
loop_
_entity.id
_entity.type
_entity.pdbx_description
1 polymer ?
#
loop_
_entity_poly.entity_id
_entity_poly.type
_entity_poly.pdbx_seq_one_letter_code
_entity_poly.pdbx_strand_id
1 'polypeptide(L)'
;MKSNKTTDPVGQRLRSITADLKRYAEKRIELVMLGLGESFSNWIAISVQRTAGAVLMLVGVCFLFVALAIYLDDLLNTPGLGFAIVSVPLFILGTLFVYLKPDRLFEGLQELFENEVIEAIEQNGKDQPAQIEAPETEQSLNKDA
;
A
#
# COMPACT_ATOMS: atom_id res chain seq x y z
N MET A 1 48.68 37.97 -6.30
CA MET A 1 47.69 37.39 -7.23
C MET A 1 46.32 37.39 -6.56
N LYS A 2 45.37 38.18 -7.07
CA LYS A 2 44.03 38.35 -6.47
C LYS A 2 43.04 37.60 -7.36
N SER A 3 42.52 36.47 -6.88
CA SER A 3 41.55 35.65 -7.64
C SER A 3 40.18 36.33 -7.62
N ASN A 4 39.71 36.74 -8.79
CA ASN A 4 38.38 37.29 -9.01
C ASN A 4 37.35 36.13 -8.94
N LYS A 5 36.42 36.20 -7.98
CA LYS A 5 35.26 35.30 -7.89
C LYS A 5 34.16 35.88 -8.75
N THR A 6 34.06 35.40 -9.99
CA THR A 6 32.88 35.60 -10.82
C THR A 6 31.68 35.01 -10.06
N THR A 7 30.84 35.89 -9.54
CA THR A 7 29.66 35.52 -8.77
C THR A 7 28.53 35.40 -9.77
N ASP A 8 28.21 34.17 -10.17
CA ASP A 8 27.15 33.91 -11.15
C ASP A 8 25.79 34.37 -10.59
N PRO A 9 25.15 35.37 -11.21
CA PRO A 9 23.90 35.95 -10.71
C PRO A 9 22.75 34.94 -10.72
N VAL A 10 22.88 33.88 -11.54
CA VAL A 10 21.92 32.78 -11.66
C VAL A 10 21.98 31.87 -10.42
N GLY A 11 23.17 31.55 -9.93
CA GLY A 11 23.35 30.71 -8.73
C GLY A 11 22.80 31.35 -7.45
N GLN A 12 22.86 32.67 -7.35
CA GLN A 12 22.29 33.42 -6.22
C GLN A 12 20.75 33.42 -6.24
N ARG A 13 20.14 33.50 -7.43
CA ARG A 13 18.68 33.43 -7.61
C ARG A 13 18.12 32.03 -7.41
N LEU A 14 18.83 30.99 -7.88
CA LEU A 14 18.42 29.61 -7.56
C LEU A 14 18.48 29.37 -6.05
N ARG A 15 19.52 29.86 -5.37
CA ARG A 15 19.62 29.73 -3.90
C ARG A 15 18.47 30.41 -3.15
N SER A 16 18.01 31.58 -3.62
CA SER A 16 16.84 32.23 -2.99
C SER A 16 15.54 31.48 -3.26
N ILE A 17 15.34 30.96 -4.47
CA ILE A 17 14.15 30.18 -4.82
C ILE A 17 14.12 28.86 -4.03
N THR A 18 15.24 28.17 -3.90
CA THR A 18 15.34 26.94 -3.09
C THR A 18 15.14 27.23 -1.60
N ALA A 19 15.62 28.37 -1.10
CA ALA A 19 15.39 28.78 0.29
C ALA A 19 13.91 29.08 0.57
N ASP A 20 13.21 29.74 -0.35
CA ASP A 20 11.78 30.01 -0.22
C ASP A 20 10.93 28.73 -0.35
N LEU A 21 11.31 27.81 -1.26
CA LEU A 21 10.67 26.49 -1.38
C LEU A 21 10.83 25.67 -0.10
N LYS A 22 12.03 25.68 0.50
CA LYS A 22 12.31 25.01 1.76
C LYS A 22 11.42 25.56 2.88
N ARG A 23 11.28 26.88 2.96
CA ARG A 23 10.46 27.56 3.96
C ARG A 23 8.96 27.30 3.76
N TYR A 24 8.52 27.13 2.51
CA TYR A 24 7.15 26.74 2.18
C TYR A 24 6.88 25.27 2.51
N ALA A 25 7.84 24.38 2.22
CA ALA A 25 7.78 22.97 2.58
C ALA A 25 7.72 22.79 4.10
N GLU A 26 8.55 23.52 4.85
CA GLU A 26 8.57 23.50 6.32
C GLU A 26 7.19 23.90 6.91
N LYS A 27 6.57 24.97 6.39
CA LYS A 27 5.21 25.36 6.79
C LYS A 27 4.14 24.33 6.40
N ARG A 28 4.22 23.73 5.21
CA ARG A 28 3.28 22.70 4.76
C ARG A 28 3.41 21.43 5.59
N ILE A 29 4.63 21.04 5.93
CA ILE A 29 4.92 19.88 6.78
C ILE A 29 4.36 20.11 8.17
N GLU A 30 4.52 21.30 8.75
CA GLU A 30 3.96 21.63 10.07
C GLU A 30 2.42 21.57 10.07
N LEU A 31 1.76 22.08 9.02
CA LEU A 31 0.29 21.94 8.85
C LEU A 31 -0.16 20.49 8.64
N VAL A 32 0.58 19.72 7.85
CA VAL A 32 0.29 18.31 7.56
C VAL A 32 0.51 17.44 8.80
N MET A 33 1.55 17.73 9.58
CA MET A 33 1.87 17.00 10.82
C MET A 33 0.80 17.22 11.90
N LEU A 34 0.19 18.41 11.95
CA LEU A 34 -0.94 18.69 12.83
C LEU A 34 -2.23 17.96 12.40
N GLY A 35 -2.54 17.94 11.10
CA GLY A 35 -3.74 17.27 10.57
C GLY A 35 -3.65 15.73 10.53
N LEU A 36 -2.45 15.19 10.29
CA LEU A 36 -2.21 13.75 10.33
C LEU A 36 -2.22 13.22 11.77
N GLY A 37 -1.65 13.94 12.74
CA GLY A 37 -1.61 13.47 14.13
C GLY A 37 -3.00 13.17 14.71
N GLU A 38 -3.98 14.02 14.43
CA GLU A 38 -5.35 13.89 14.94
C GLU A 38 -6.16 12.82 14.19
N SER A 39 -6.02 12.75 12.86
CA SER A 39 -6.70 11.72 12.04
C SER A 39 -6.10 10.33 12.22
N PHE A 40 -4.77 10.18 12.31
CA PHE A 40 -4.13 8.90 12.58
C PHE A 40 -4.49 8.38 13.98
N SER A 41 -4.55 9.25 14.99
CA SER A 41 -4.91 8.84 16.35
C SER A 41 -6.32 8.27 16.42
N ASN A 42 -7.29 8.91 15.77
CA ASN A 42 -8.67 8.42 15.78
C ASN A 42 -8.83 7.13 14.94
N TRP A 43 -8.15 7.04 13.79
CA TRP A 43 -8.21 5.85 12.94
C TRP A 43 -7.53 4.64 13.59
N ILE A 44 -6.38 4.85 14.24
CA ILE A 44 -5.68 3.82 15.01
C ILE A 44 -6.52 3.42 16.23
N ALA A 45 -7.11 4.36 16.96
CA ALA A 45 -7.94 4.03 18.12
C ALA A 45 -9.15 3.16 17.74
N ILE A 46 -9.88 3.52 16.68
CA ILE A 46 -11.03 2.76 16.18
C ILE A 46 -10.58 1.39 15.64
N SER A 47 -9.48 1.34 14.90
CA SER A 47 -8.93 0.11 14.34
C SER A 47 -8.43 -0.84 15.44
N VAL A 48 -7.71 -0.33 16.43
CA VAL A 48 -7.21 -1.10 17.58
C VAL A 48 -8.36 -1.62 18.42
N GLN A 49 -9.37 -0.80 18.72
CA GLN A 49 -10.53 -1.27 19.49
C GLN A 49 -11.29 -2.37 18.76
N ARG A 50 -11.52 -2.22 17.45
CA ARG A 50 -12.20 -3.24 16.64
C ARG A 50 -11.36 -4.50 16.49
N THR A 51 -10.05 -4.36 16.31
CA THR A 51 -9.12 -5.49 16.19
C THR A 51 -8.98 -6.23 17.52
N ALA A 52 -8.80 -5.51 18.63
CA ALA A 52 -8.74 -6.09 19.96
C ALA A 52 -10.03 -6.82 20.31
N GLY A 53 -11.19 -6.20 20.01
CA GLY A 53 -12.49 -6.85 20.16
C GLY A 53 -12.61 -8.13 19.32
N ALA A 54 -12.21 -8.09 18.04
CA ALA A 54 -12.23 -9.24 17.16
C ALA A 54 -11.30 -10.37 17.63
N VAL A 55 -10.09 -10.03 18.09
CA VAL A 55 -9.13 -11.00 18.64
C VAL A 55 -9.67 -11.62 19.93
N LEU A 56 -10.24 -10.82 20.83
CA LEU A 56 -10.85 -11.31 22.07
C LEU A 56 -12.00 -12.28 21.76
N MET A 57 -12.86 -11.93 20.80
CA MET A 57 -13.98 -12.77 20.36
C MET A 57 -13.48 -14.07 19.74
N LEU A 58 -12.46 -13.99 18.88
CA LEU A 58 -11.83 -15.16 18.25
C LEU A 58 -11.22 -16.10 19.30
N VAL A 59 -10.46 -15.56 20.25
CA VAL A 59 -9.88 -16.34 21.36
C VAL A 59 -10.98 -16.98 22.21
N GLY A 60 -12.06 -16.24 22.51
CA GLY A 60 -13.20 -16.74 23.27
C GLY A 60 -13.90 -17.91 22.56
N VAL A 61 -14.14 -17.80 21.25
CA VAL A 61 -14.71 -18.88 20.44
C VAL A 61 -13.78 -20.09 20.40
N CYS A 62 -12.48 -19.89 20.20
CA CYS A 62 -11.49 -20.98 20.27
C CYS A 62 -11.54 -21.70 21.63
N PHE A 63 -11.59 -20.94 22.73
CA PHE A 63 -11.72 -21.51 24.07
C PHE A 63 -13.02 -22.31 24.25
N LEU A 64 -14.12 -21.82 23.68
CA LEU A 64 -15.41 -22.50 23.74
C LEU A 64 -15.37 -23.86 23.01
N PHE A 65 -14.72 -23.93 21.84
CA PHE A 65 -14.52 -25.21 21.14
C PHE A 65 -13.63 -26.18 21.93
N VAL A 66 -12.58 -25.68 22.57
CA VAL A 66 -11.72 -26.50 23.43
C VAL A 66 -12.50 -27.03 24.63
N ALA A 67 -13.30 -26.19 25.28
CA ALA A 67 -14.17 -26.62 26.38
C ALA A 67 -15.20 -27.66 25.92
N LEU A 68 -15.78 -27.48 24.73
CA LEU A 68 -16.69 -28.45 24.13
C LEU A 68 -16.00 -29.80 23.85
N ALA A 69 -14.75 -29.76 23.36
CA ALA A 69 -13.95 -30.96 23.14
C ALA A 69 -13.69 -31.72 24.44
N ILE A 70 -13.33 -31.02 25.53
CA ILE A 70 -13.14 -31.62 26.86
C ILE A 70 -14.46 -32.20 27.39
N TYR A 71 -15.58 -31.49 27.20
CA TYR A 71 -16.88 -31.98 27.62
C TYR A 71 -17.29 -33.27 26.88
N LEU A 72 -17.03 -33.34 25.57
CA LEU A 72 -17.26 -34.56 24.79
C LEU A 72 -16.31 -35.69 25.22
N ASP A 73 -15.09 -35.37 25.62
CA ASP A 73 -14.11 -36.34 26.10
C ASP A 73 -14.59 -37.04 27.37
N ASP A 74 -15.10 -36.27 28.33
CA ASP A 74 -15.69 -36.76 29.58
C ASP A 74 -16.93 -37.63 29.30
N LEU A 75 -17.78 -37.21 28.36
CA LEU A 75 -18.99 -37.95 27.99
C LEU A 75 -18.69 -39.29 27.28
N LEU A 76 -17.65 -39.34 26.46
CA LEU A 76 -17.22 -40.55 25.75
C LEU A 76 -16.31 -41.45 26.59
N ASN A 77 -15.89 -40.99 27.79
CA ASN A 77 -15.03 -41.70 28.73
C ASN A 77 -13.74 -42.26 28.07
N THR A 78 -13.29 -41.60 26.99
CA THR A 78 -12.15 -42.04 26.19
C THR A 78 -11.32 -40.82 25.82
N PRO A 79 -10.06 -40.75 26.29
CA PRO A 79 -9.23 -39.57 26.08
C PRO A 79 -8.89 -39.37 24.60
N GLY A 80 -9.09 -38.14 24.11
CA GLY A 80 -8.78 -37.68 22.76
C GLY A 80 -9.93 -37.79 21.75
N LEU A 81 -11.01 -38.51 22.07
CA LEU A 81 -12.16 -38.67 21.16
C LEU A 81 -12.98 -37.38 21.05
N GLY A 82 -13.06 -36.60 22.13
CA GLY A 82 -13.78 -35.32 22.12
C GLY A 82 -13.13 -34.30 21.16
N PHE A 83 -11.80 -34.25 21.13
CA PHE A 83 -11.07 -33.42 20.17
C PHE A 83 -11.23 -33.90 18.72
N ALA A 84 -11.20 -35.22 18.48
CA ALA A 84 -11.38 -35.77 17.15
C ALA A 84 -12.75 -35.37 16.57
N ILE A 85 -13.82 -35.51 17.36
CA ILE A 85 -15.19 -35.17 16.94
C ILE A 85 -15.34 -33.68 16.67
N VAL A 86 -14.81 -32.82 17.54
CA VAL A 86 -14.89 -31.36 17.36
C VAL A 86 -14.03 -30.88 16.19
N SER A 87 -12.92 -31.56 15.90
CA SER A 87 -12.02 -31.20 14.79
C SER A 87 -12.64 -31.40 13.41
N VAL A 88 -13.52 -32.39 13.22
CA VAL A 88 -14.16 -32.69 11.93
C VAL A 88 -14.98 -31.50 11.38
N PRO A 89 -15.97 -30.95 12.10
CA PRO A 89 -16.71 -29.79 11.62
C PRO A 89 -15.82 -28.55 11.51
N LEU A 90 -14.83 -28.38 12.40
CA LEU A 90 -13.87 -27.28 12.33
C LEU A 90 -13.02 -27.35 11.04
N PHE A 91 -12.61 -28.56 10.65
CA PHE A 91 -11.83 -28.83 9.45
C PHE A 91 -12.65 -28.61 8.19
N ILE A 92 -13.92 -29.03 8.18
CA ILE A 92 -14.85 -28.75 7.08
C ILE A 92 -15.04 -27.25 6.93
N LEU A 93 -15.29 -26.53 8.03
CA LEU A 93 -15.51 -25.09 8.01
C LEU A 93 -14.25 -24.33 7.57
N GLY A 94 -13.07 -24.75 8.04
CA GLY A 94 -11.78 -24.20 7.63
C GLY A 94 -11.50 -24.44 6.15
N THR A 95 -11.70 -25.67 5.67
CA THR A 95 -11.52 -26.02 4.24
C THR A 95 -12.49 -25.25 3.36
N LEU A 96 -13.77 -25.15 3.77
CA LEU A 96 -14.79 -24.38 3.07
C LEU A 96 -14.41 -22.88 3.03
N PHE A 97 -13.96 -22.31 4.15
CA PHE A 97 -13.52 -20.92 4.20
C PHE A 97 -12.33 -20.64 3.29
N VAL A 98 -11.36 -21.56 3.23
CA VAL A 98 -10.20 -21.46 2.33
C VAL A 98 -10.62 -21.57 0.87
N TYR A 99 -11.54 -22.49 0.53
CA TYR A 99 -12.02 -22.68 -0.84
C TYR A 99 -12.98 -21.58 -1.33
N LEU A 100 -13.74 -20.93 -0.44
CA LEU A 100 -14.64 -19.83 -0.83
C LEU A 100 -13.91 -18.49 -1.03
N LYS A 101 -12.67 -18.34 -0.54
CA LYS A 101 -11.94 -17.07 -0.53
C LYS A 101 -11.08 -16.71 -1.76
N PRO A 102 -10.60 -17.62 -2.63
CA PRO A 102 -9.62 -17.24 -3.65
C PRO A 102 -10.27 -16.43 -4.78
N ASP A 103 -11.43 -16.86 -5.27
CA ASP A 103 -11.96 -16.29 -6.51
C ASP A 103 -12.54 -14.89 -6.29
N ARG A 104 -13.35 -14.69 -5.24
CA ARG A 104 -14.05 -13.41 -5.04
C ARG A 104 -13.19 -12.25 -4.55
N LEU A 105 -12.03 -12.52 -3.97
CA LEU A 105 -11.11 -11.48 -3.49
C LEU A 105 -10.14 -11.05 -4.59
N PHE A 106 -9.74 -11.97 -5.47
CA PHE A 106 -8.84 -11.65 -6.58
C PHE A 106 -9.56 -10.93 -7.72
N GLU A 107 -10.81 -11.28 -8.04
CA GLU A 107 -11.59 -10.63 -9.11
C GLU A 107 -11.72 -9.11 -8.88
N GLY A 108 -12.06 -8.69 -7.64
CA GLY A 108 -12.20 -7.26 -7.33
C GLY A 108 -10.88 -6.49 -7.25
N LEU A 109 -9.75 -7.16 -6.97
CA LEU A 109 -8.43 -6.53 -7.00
C LEU A 109 -7.92 -6.38 -8.44
N GLN A 110 -8.26 -7.32 -9.31
CA GLN A 110 -7.82 -7.32 -10.70
C GLN A 110 -8.47 -6.19 -11.50
N GLU A 111 -9.77 -5.94 -11.32
CA GLU A 111 -10.47 -4.81 -11.97
C GLU A 111 -9.91 -3.44 -11.55
N LEU A 112 -9.54 -3.28 -10.27
CA LEU A 112 -8.96 -2.04 -9.76
C LEU A 112 -7.54 -1.81 -10.31
N PHE A 113 -6.71 -2.85 -10.35
CA PHE A 113 -5.37 -2.77 -10.94
C PHE A 113 -5.40 -2.52 -12.44
N GLU A 114 -6.31 -3.17 -13.17
CA GLU A 114 -6.45 -2.99 -14.61
C GLU A 114 -6.87 -1.56 -14.94
N ASN A 115 -7.87 -1.02 -14.24
CA ASN A 115 -8.32 0.35 -14.47
C ASN A 115 -7.23 1.38 -14.13
N GLU A 116 -6.47 1.17 -13.06
CA GLU A 116 -5.40 2.09 -12.65
C GLU A 116 -4.15 2.00 -13.56
N VAL A 117 -3.85 0.82 -14.11
CA VAL A 117 -2.78 0.66 -15.12
C VAL A 117 -3.19 1.25 -16.47
N ILE A 118 -4.44 1.05 -16.91
CA ILE A 118 -4.98 1.66 -18.13
C ILE A 118 -4.99 3.19 -18.00
N GLU A 119 -5.46 3.72 -16.87
CA GLU A 119 -5.49 5.17 -16.60
C GLU A 119 -4.07 5.76 -16.54
N ALA A 120 -3.12 5.06 -15.93
CA ALA A 120 -1.71 5.47 -15.91
C ALA A 120 -1.07 5.47 -17.30
N ILE A 121 -1.40 4.50 -18.17
CA ILE A 121 -0.93 4.47 -19.55
C ILE A 121 -1.59 5.59 -20.37
N GLU A 122 -2.88 5.85 -20.15
CA GLU A 122 -3.63 6.87 -20.89
C GLU A 122 -3.27 8.30 -20.47
N GLN A 123 -2.98 8.55 -19.17
CA GLN A 123 -2.39 9.80 -18.70
C GLN A 123 -0.98 10.01 -19.25
N ASN A 124 -0.14 8.97 -19.26
CA ASN A 124 1.20 9.06 -19.84
C ASN A 124 1.16 9.30 -21.38
N GLY A 125 0.13 8.80 -22.05
CA GLY A 125 -0.10 9.01 -23.49
C GLY A 125 -0.65 10.40 -23.87
N LYS A 126 -1.20 11.18 -22.93
CA LYS A 126 -1.84 12.48 -23.21
C LYS A 126 -0.98 13.71 -22.90
N ASP A 127 0.15 13.54 -22.22
CA ASP A 127 1.08 14.62 -21.86
C ASP A 127 2.37 14.68 -22.73
N GLN A 128 2.29 14.30 -24.00
CA GLN A 128 3.32 14.64 -24.99
C GLN A 128 2.75 15.49 -26.14
N PRO A 129 2.80 16.83 -26.02
CA PRO A 129 2.89 17.72 -27.16
C PRO A 129 4.33 18.24 -27.26
N ALA A 130 5.25 17.49 -27.85
CA ALA A 130 6.52 18.05 -28.32
C ALA A 130 7.26 17.07 -29.23
N GLN A 131 7.16 17.33 -30.54
CA GLN A 131 8.30 17.56 -31.43
C GLN A 131 9.56 16.75 -31.08
N ILE A 132 9.74 15.63 -31.79
CA ILE A 132 11.09 15.13 -32.07
C ILE A 132 11.61 15.95 -33.25
N GLU A 133 12.13 17.16 -32.96
CA GLU A 133 13.10 17.82 -33.83
C GLU A 133 14.51 17.46 -33.36
N ALA A 134 15.36 17.18 -34.35
CA ALA A 134 16.82 17.05 -34.36
C ALA A 134 17.36 15.60 -34.48
N PRO A 135 18.44 15.36 -35.26
CA PRO A 135 19.41 16.36 -35.74
C PRO A 135 19.55 16.43 -37.27
N GLU A 136 19.89 17.63 -37.72
CA GLU A 136 20.46 17.88 -39.04
C GLU A 136 21.63 16.91 -39.29
N THR A 137 21.50 16.07 -40.31
CA THR A 137 22.61 15.28 -40.83
C THR A 137 23.19 16.06 -42.01
N GLU A 138 23.96 17.11 -41.71
CA GLU A 138 25.00 17.55 -42.64
C GLU A 138 26.11 16.50 -42.63
N GLN A 139 26.08 15.57 -43.58
CA GLN A 139 27.29 14.92 -44.06
C GLN A 139 27.13 14.45 -45.50
N SER A 140 27.66 15.27 -46.40
CA SER A 140 28.50 14.87 -47.53
C SER A 140 28.09 13.62 -48.33
N LEU A 141 27.52 13.84 -49.52
CA LEU A 141 27.97 13.09 -50.70
C LEU A 141 27.74 13.89 -51.99
N ASN A 142 28.64 14.84 -52.25
CA ASN A 142 29.04 15.13 -53.62
C ASN A 142 30.05 14.06 -54.03
N LYS A 143 29.63 13.13 -54.88
CA LYS A 143 30.47 12.62 -55.97
C LYS A 143 29.65 11.79 -56.96
N ASP A 144 29.69 12.25 -58.21
CA ASP A 144 29.63 11.47 -59.44
C ASP A 144 28.30 10.76 -59.81
N ALA A 145 27.44 11.47 -60.55
CA ALA A 145 26.84 11.01 -61.82
C ALA A 145 26.06 12.14 -62.51
#